data_AF-A0A1Y3NL45-F1
#
_entry.id   AF-A0A1Y3NL45-F1
#
_cell.length_a   1.000
_cell.length_b   1.000
_cell.length_c   1.000
_cell.angle_alpha   90.00
_cell.angle_beta   90.00
_cell.angle_gamma   90.00
#
_symmetry.space_group_name_H-M   'P 1'
#
loop_
_entity.id
_entity.type
_entity.pdbx_description
1 polymer ?
#
loop_
_entity_poly.entity_id
_entity_poly.type
_entity_poly.pdbx_seq_one_letter_code
_entity_poly.pdbx_strand_id
1 'polypeptide(L)'
;KTHTSNDEDLSLETLSQDLVNICNALYPDPSTEFILVGHSLGGAIVSNVASKQMLKKIFGLIVIDVVEGTALESLVHMQNVLLSRPSSFKSEKEAIEWSITSHTIRNVESAKISVPSQLAKIEGKTGTKYIWRTNLSASEKYWEEWYQGLSEKFLSTKAPKLLFIA
;
A
#
# COMPACT_ATOMS: atom_id res chain seq x y z
N LYS A 1 3.05 -15.05 -13.88
CA LYS A 1 4.04 -14.17 -13.22
C LYS A 1 3.78 -12.76 -13.72
N THR A 2 3.61 -11.78 -12.85
CA THR A 2 3.55 -10.36 -13.22
C THR A 2 4.96 -9.84 -13.48
N HIS A 3 5.07 -8.79 -14.30
CA HIS A 3 6.34 -8.15 -14.67
C HIS A 3 6.07 -6.65 -14.83
N THR A 4 7.01 -5.80 -14.40
CA THR A 4 7.00 -4.36 -14.66
C THR A 4 8.30 -3.97 -15.38
N SER A 5 8.23 -2.95 -16.24
CA SER A 5 9.41 -2.36 -16.87
C SER A 5 10.20 -1.43 -15.95
N ASN A 6 9.59 -0.99 -14.84
CA ASN A 6 10.21 -0.09 -13.87
C ASN A 6 9.62 -0.34 -12.47
N ASP A 7 10.37 -1.01 -11.59
CA ASP A 7 9.96 -1.27 -10.21
C ASP A 7 9.93 0.00 -9.33
N GLU A 8 10.53 1.11 -9.79
CA GLU A 8 10.65 2.37 -9.05
C GLU A 8 9.57 3.40 -9.41
N ASP A 9 8.71 3.11 -10.40
CA ASP A 9 7.55 3.94 -10.70
C ASP A 9 6.38 3.56 -9.80
N LEU A 10 6.26 4.29 -8.70
CA LEU A 10 5.19 4.14 -7.72
C LEU A 10 4.23 5.34 -7.76
N SER A 11 4.10 6.01 -8.91
CA SER A 11 3.14 7.09 -9.09
C SER A 11 1.70 6.61 -8.87
N LEU A 12 0.81 7.53 -8.49
CA LEU A 12 -0.59 7.17 -8.23
C LEU A 12 -1.26 6.62 -9.50
N GLU A 13 -0.90 7.18 -10.65
CA GLU A 13 -1.44 6.75 -11.95
C GLU A 13 -1.02 5.32 -12.29
N THR A 14 0.28 5.00 -12.21
CA THR A 14 0.78 3.66 -12.52
C THR A 14 0.16 2.61 -11.62
N LEU A 15 0.12 2.85 -10.31
CA LEU A 15 -0.47 1.90 -9.34
C LEU A 15 -1.99 1.74 -9.53
N SER A 16 -2.70 2.80 -9.92
CA SER A 16 -4.13 2.74 -10.25
C SER A 16 -4.38 1.92 -11.51
N GLN A 17 -3.56 2.12 -12.54
CA GLN A 17 -3.66 1.38 -13.78
C GLN A 17 -3.32 -0.11 -13.58
N ASP A 18 -2.34 -0.42 -12.74
CA ASP A 18 -1.99 -1.80 -12.38
C ASP A 18 -3.14 -2.53 -11.69
N LEU A 19 -3.84 -1.87 -10.75
CA LEU A 19 -5.05 -2.43 -10.14
C LEU A 19 -6.10 -2.76 -11.21
N VAL A 20 -6.37 -1.84 -12.13
CA VAL A 20 -7.35 -2.04 -13.22
C VAL A 20 -6.93 -3.18 -14.15
N ASN A 21 -5.64 -3.26 -14.50
CA ASN A 21 -5.09 -4.33 -15.31
C ASN A 21 -5.27 -5.70 -14.66
N ILE A 22 -5.01 -5.79 -13.34
CA ILE A 22 -5.22 -7.02 -12.57
C ILE A 22 -6.72 -7.40 -12.53
N CYS A 23 -7.60 -6.45 -12.24
CA CYS A 23 -9.05 -6.68 -12.24
C CYS A 23 -9.53 -7.22 -13.59
N ASN A 24 -9.13 -6.61 -14.70
CA ASN A 24 -9.55 -7.04 -16.04
C ASN A 24 -8.94 -8.39 -16.45
N ALA A 25 -7.72 -8.69 -16.02
CA ALA A 25 -7.06 -9.97 -16.32
C ALA A 25 -7.67 -11.14 -15.53
N LEU A 26 -8.05 -10.90 -14.27
CA LEU A 26 -8.65 -11.94 -13.40
C LEU A 26 -10.16 -12.09 -13.60
N TYR A 27 -10.85 -10.99 -13.93
CA TYR A 27 -12.30 -10.94 -14.07
C TYR A 27 -12.68 -10.28 -15.42
N PRO A 28 -12.55 -11.02 -16.53
CA PRO A 28 -12.78 -10.47 -17.87
C PRO A 28 -14.26 -10.18 -18.17
N ASP A 29 -15.19 -10.71 -17.36
CA ASP A 29 -16.61 -10.43 -17.49
C ASP A 29 -16.91 -8.95 -17.17
N PRO A 30 -17.39 -8.15 -18.14
CA PRO A 30 -17.71 -6.74 -17.93
C PRO A 30 -18.86 -6.49 -16.95
N SER A 31 -19.60 -7.54 -16.57
CA SER A 31 -20.68 -7.47 -15.60
C SER A 31 -20.19 -7.50 -14.14
N THR A 32 -18.93 -7.89 -13.91
CA THR A 32 -18.31 -8.02 -12.59
C THR A 32 -18.37 -6.70 -11.82
N GLU A 33 -18.81 -6.77 -10.57
CA GLU A 33 -18.91 -5.64 -9.66
C GLU A 33 -17.82 -5.72 -8.60
N PHE A 34 -17.21 -4.59 -8.30
CA PHE A 34 -16.11 -4.52 -7.33
C PHE A 34 -16.51 -3.70 -6.09
N ILE A 35 -16.17 -4.22 -4.92
CA ILE A 35 -16.03 -3.40 -3.71
C ILE A 35 -14.54 -3.14 -3.55
N LEU A 36 -14.14 -1.88 -3.70
CA LEU A 36 -12.74 -1.49 -3.57
C LEU A 36 -12.44 -1.16 -2.12
N VAL A 37 -11.38 -1.75 -1.58
CA VAL A 37 -10.94 -1.54 -0.20
C VAL A 37 -9.46 -1.19 -0.21
N GLY A 38 -9.09 -0.07 0.40
CA GLY A 38 -7.72 0.41 0.45
C GLY A 38 -7.34 0.96 1.81
N HIS A 39 -6.15 0.58 2.29
CA HIS A 39 -5.55 1.10 3.52
C HIS A 39 -4.37 2.01 3.17
N SER A 40 -4.25 3.17 3.83
CA SER A 40 -3.16 4.13 3.60
C SER A 40 -2.98 4.45 2.10
N LEU A 41 -1.81 4.24 1.50
CA LEU A 41 -1.57 4.34 0.04
C LEU A 41 -2.61 3.57 -0.77
N GLY A 42 -3.01 2.38 -0.34
CA GLY A 42 -4.06 1.60 -1.00
C GLY A 42 -5.37 2.37 -1.08
N GLY A 43 -5.69 3.17 -0.06
CA GLY A 43 -6.87 4.05 0.00
C GLY A 43 -6.83 5.13 -1.10
N ALA A 44 -5.66 5.70 -1.35
CA ALA A 44 -5.45 6.65 -2.45
C ALA A 44 -5.68 6.01 -3.82
N ILE A 45 -5.12 4.82 -4.03
CA ILE A 45 -5.24 4.08 -5.29
C ILE A 45 -6.70 3.75 -5.58
N VAL A 46 -7.42 3.15 -4.62
CA VAL A 46 -8.83 2.79 -4.85
C VAL A 46 -9.73 4.01 -5.02
N SER A 47 -9.43 5.11 -4.34
CA SER A 47 -10.18 6.36 -4.50
C SER A 47 -9.95 6.98 -5.89
N ASN A 48 -8.73 6.94 -6.40
CA ASN A 48 -8.41 7.43 -7.75
C ASN A 48 -9.07 6.57 -8.84
N VAL A 49 -9.02 5.24 -8.71
CA VAL A 49 -9.72 4.30 -9.62
C VAL A 49 -11.23 4.55 -9.62
N ALA A 50 -11.81 4.76 -8.43
CA ALA A 50 -13.24 4.97 -8.28
C ALA A 50 -13.71 6.33 -8.80
N SER A 51 -12.98 7.41 -8.50
CA SER A 51 -13.34 8.77 -8.94
C SER A 51 -13.24 8.91 -10.46
N LYS A 52 -12.21 8.30 -11.07
CA LYS A 52 -12.00 8.27 -12.52
C LYS A 52 -12.87 7.24 -13.26
N GLN A 53 -13.68 6.47 -12.54
CA GLN A 53 -14.53 5.40 -13.09
C GLN A 53 -13.75 4.41 -13.99
N MET A 54 -12.51 4.07 -13.59
CA MET A 54 -11.64 3.22 -14.42
C MET A 54 -12.11 1.76 -14.48
N LEU A 55 -12.98 1.35 -13.55
CA LEU A 55 -13.71 0.08 -13.59
C LEU A 55 -15.19 0.32 -13.91
N LYS A 56 -15.78 -0.56 -14.72
CA LYS A 56 -17.15 -0.42 -15.23
C LYS A 56 -18.21 -0.37 -14.13
N LYS A 57 -18.04 -1.19 -13.08
CA LYS A 57 -18.99 -1.29 -11.97
C LYS A 57 -18.27 -1.36 -10.63
N ILE A 58 -18.40 -0.27 -9.88
CA ILE A 58 -17.91 -0.17 -8.50
C ILE A 58 -19.14 -0.09 -7.60
N PHE A 59 -19.35 -1.15 -6.82
CA PHE A 59 -20.47 -1.27 -5.90
C PHE A 59 -20.21 -0.56 -4.56
N GLY A 60 -18.94 -0.40 -4.18
CA GLY A 60 -18.58 0.30 -2.95
C GLY A 60 -17.11 0.71 -2.93
N LEU A 61 -16.82 1.75 -2.14
CA LEU A 61 -15.48 2.24 -1.86
C LEU A 61 -15.26 2.29 -0.34
N ILE A 62 -14.23 1.61 0.13
CA ILE A 62 -13.83 1.59 1.53
C ILE A 62 -12.39 2.09 1.65
N VAL A 63 -12.19 3.12 2.45
CA VAL A 63 -10.87 3.70 2.74
C VAL A 63 -10.59 3.51 4.23
N ILE A 64 -9.40 3.01 4.56
CA ILE A 64 -8.98 2.68 5.92
C ILE A 64 -7.77 3.53 6.29
N ASP A 65 -7.91 4.25 7.40
CA ASP A 65 -6.87 4.97 8.12
C ASP A 65 -6.06 5.95 7.26
N VAL A 66 -6.79 6.73 6.44
CA VAL A 66 -6.20 7.84 5.70
C VAL A 66 -7.22 8.95 5.46
N VAL A 67 -6.82 10.17 5.79
CA VAL A 67 -7.50 11.43 5.46
C VAL A 67 -6.44 12.36 4.90
N GLU A 68 -6.75 13.10 3.83
CA GLU A 68 -5.78 13.93 3.11
C GLU A 68 -4.97 14.86 4.02
N GLY A 69 -5.66 15.67 4.84
CA GLY A 69 -4.98 16.65 5.70
C GLY A 69 -4.00 16.00 6.66
N THR A 70 -4.44 14.97 7.40
CA THR A 70 -3.58 14.28 8.36
C THR A 70 -2.50 13.45 7.68
N ALA A 71 -2.76 12.90 6.49
CA ALA A 71 -1.76 12.19 5.71
C ALA A 71 -0.62 13.10 5.27
N LEU A 72 -0.95 14.27 4.69
CA LEU A 72 0.04 15.26 4.23
C LEU A 72 0.88 15.80 5.40
N GLU A 73 0.26 16.11 6.53
CA GLU A 73 0.97 16.53 7.75
C GLU A 73 1.90 15.42 8.30
N SER A 74 1.49 14.16 8.18
CA SER A 74 2.26 13.01 8.65
C SER A 74 3.44 12.64 7.75
N LEU A 75 3.48 13.08 6.48
CA LEU A 75 4.57 12.77 5.56
C LEU A 75 5.93 13.21 6.10
N VAL A 76 5.98 14.36 6.77
CA VAL A 76 7.21 14.88 7.40
C VAL A 76 7.75 13.92 8.47
N HIS A 77 6.86 13.22 9.16
CA HIS A 77 7.22 12.26 10.21
C HIS A 77 7.57 10.88 9.66
N MET A 78 7.12 10.55 8.44
CA MET A 78 7.33 9.23 7.84
C MET A 78 8.80 8.91 7.63
N GLN A 79 9.64 9.90 7.28
CA GLN A 79 11.08 9.71 7.16
C GLN A 79 11.69 9.18 8.48
N ASN A 80 11.30 9.75 9.63
CA ASN A 80 11.78 9.31 10.94
C ASN A 80 11.36 7.87 11.24
N VAL A 81 10.13 7.49 10.87
CA VAL A 81 9.64 6.11 10.99
C VAL A 81 10.50 5.17 10.15
N LEU A 82 10.83 5.53 8.90
CA LEU A 82 11.65 4.69 8.03
C LEU A 82 13.09 4.55 8.55
N LEU A 83 13.68 5.63 9.05
CA LEU A 83 15.02 5.63 9.65
C LEU A 83 15.11 4.80 10.94
N SER A 84 14.00 4.65 11.67
CA SER A 84 13.95 3.83 12.88
C SER A 84 13.97 2.31 12.60
N ARG A 85 13.73 1.89 11.36
CA ARG A 85 13.67 0.48 10.98
C ARG A 85 15.08 -0.13 10.93
N PRO A 86 15.26 -1.36 11.42
CA PRO A 86 16.46 -2.14 11.16
C PRO A 86 16.70 -2.24 9.65
N SER A 87 17.95 -2.04 9.22
CA SER A 87 18.33 -2.13 7.80
C SER A 87 18.32 -3.56 7.28
N SER A 88 18.45 -4.55 8.17
CA SER A 88 18.36 -5.97 7.85
C SER A 88 18.06 -6.81 9.09
N PHE A 89 17.62 -8.04 8.87
CA PHE A 89 17.38 -9.08 9.86
C PHE A 89 18.17 -10.35 9.51
N LYS A 90 18.56 -11.12 10.52
CA LYS A 90 19.21 -12.43 10.40
C LYS A 90 18.22 -13.53 10.02
N SER A 91 16.94 -13.36 10.36
CA SER A 91 15.87 -14.31 10.04
C SER A 91 14.51 -13.61 9.93
N GLU A 92 13.54 -14.24 9.25
CA GLU A 92 12.15 -13.79 9.25
C GLU A 92 11.57 -13.74 10.67
N LYS A 93 11.95 -14.69 11.53
CA LYS A 93 11.54 -14.73 12.94
C LYS A 93 11.95 -13.47 13.70
N GLU A 94 13.19 -13.00 13.51
CA GLU A 94 13.68 -11.77 14.13
C GLU A 94 12.90 -10.54 13.65
N ALA A 95 12.55 -10.49 12.36
CA ALA A 95 11.73 -9.41 11.81
C ALA A 95 10.29 -9.42 12.38
N ILE A 96 9.70 -10.60 12.56
CA ILE A 96 8.38 -10.77 13.20
C ILE A 96 8.45 -10.29 14.66
N GLU A 97 9.45 -10.73 15.42
CA GLU A 97 9.66 -10.32 16.82
C GLU A 97 9.89 -8.81 16.94
N TRP A 98 10.68 -8.21 16.04
CA TRP A 98 10.85 -6.77 15.97
C TRP A 98 9.52 -6.07 15.71
N SER A 99 8.71 -6.52 14.74
CA SER A 99 7.44 -5.85 14.39
C SER A 99 6.43 -5.81 15.54
N ILE A 100 6.48 -6.82 16.42
CA ILE A 100 5.62 -6.93 17.61
C ILE A 100 6.18 -6.04 18.73
N THR A 101 7.48 -6.12 19.00
CA THR A 101 8.13 -5.37 20.09
C THR A 101 8.21 -3.87 19.81
N SER A 102 8.37 -3.47 18.55
CA SER A 102 8.28 -2.07 18.10
C SER A 102 6.84 -1.54 18.08
N HIS A 103 5.85 -2.39 18.35
CA HIS A 103 4.41 -2.08 18.26
C HIS A 103 3.95 -1.66 16.84
N THR A 104 4.75 -1.94 15.80
CA THR A 104 4.34 -1.74 14.41
C THR A 104 3.16 -2.65 14.05
N ILE A 105 3.13 -3.88 14.59
CA ILE A 105 2.01 -4.81 14.46
C ILE A 105 1.68 -5.37 15.84
N ARG A 106 0.52 -5.01 16.39
CA ARG A 106 0.10 -5.47 17.72
C ARG A 106 -0.41 -6.91 17.74
N ASN A 107 -0.98 -7.38 16.62
CA ASN A 107 -1.52 -8.73 16.52
C ASN A 107 -0.41 -9.72 16.08
N VAL A 108 -0.06 -10.65 16.96
CA VAL A 108 1.00 -11.63 16.75
C VAL A 108 0.73 -12.57 15.58
N GLU A 109 -0.53 -13.00 15.39
CA GLU A 109 -0.91 -13.88 14.28
C GLU A 109 -0.79 -13.14 12.94
N SER A 110 -1.27 -11.89 12.89
CA SER A 110 -1.12 -11.00 11.73
C SER A 110 0.35 -10.76 11.39
N ALA A 111 1.20 -10.51 12.39
CA ALA A 111 2.64 -10.32 12.19
C ALA A 111 3.30 -11.56 11.56
N LYS A 112 2.97 -12.76 12.05
CA LYS A 112 3.51 -14.03 11.51
C LYS A 112 3.14 -14.26 10.05
N ILE A 113 1.96 -13.81 9.61
CA ILE A 113 1.48 -14.00 8.23
C ILE A 113 1.98 -12.88 7.30
N SER A 114 1.96 -11.63 7.77
CA SER A 114 2.16 -10.45 6.91
C SER A 114 3.61 -9.96 6.83
N VAL A 115 4.46 -10.20 7.84
CA VAL A 115 5.84 -9.71 7.82
C VAL A 115 6.72 -10.42 6.80
N PRO A 116 6.66 -11.76 6.61
CA PRO A 116 7.55 -12.44 5.65
C PRO A 116 7.45 -11.89 4.22
N SER A 117 6.24 -11.52 3.77
CA SER A 117 6.05 -10.96 2.42
C SER A 117 6.65 -9.56 2.25
N GLN A 118 6.86 -8.82 3.34
CA GLN A 118 7.51 -7.51 3.34
C GLN A 118 9.04 -7.59 3.27
N LEU A 119 9.61 -8.80 3.33
CA LEU A 119 11.05 -9.04 3.32
C LEU A 119 11.49 -9.66 1.99
N ALA A 120 12.73 -9.37 1.61
CA ALA A 120 13.46 -10.05 0.54
C ALA A 120 14.68 -10.76 1.13
N LYS A 121 14.83 -12.04 0.80
CA LYS A 121 16.01 -12.84 1.17
C LYS A 121 17.17 -12.45 0.26
N ILE A 122 18.29 -12.09 0.86
CA ILE A 122 19.56 -11.83 0.16
C ILE A 122 20.63 -12.81 0.64
N GLU A 123 21.39 -13.37 -0.29
CA GLU A 123 22.52 -14.25 0.01
C GLU A 123 23.82 -13.46 -0.14
N GLY A 124 24.52 -13.24 0.99
CA GLY A 124 25.78 -12.50 1.01
C GLY A 124 26.95 -13.38 1.43
N LYS A 125 28.17 -12.83 1.31
CA LYS A 125 29.42 -13.49 1.75
C LYS A 125 29.43 -13.90 3.22
N THR A 126 28.62 -13.23 4.06
CA THR A 126 28.51 -13.46 5.50
C THR A 126 27.27 -14.29 5.88
N GLY A 127 26.58 -14.89 4.90
CA GLY A 127 25.38 -15.70 5.08
C GLY A 127 24.12 -15.06 4.51
N THR A 128 22.97 -15.70 4.81
CA THR A 128 21.65 -15.18 4.44
C THR A 128 21.27 -13.99 5.34
N LYS A 129 20.70 -12.95 4.73
CA LYS A 129 20.05 -11.83 5.44
C LYS A 129 18.69 -11.54 4.82
N TYR A 130 17.83 -10.88 5.57
CA TYR A 130 16.53 -10.41 5.13
C TYR A 130 16.53 -8.89 5.16
N ILE A 131 16.17 -8.26 4.05
CA ILE A 131 16.02 -6.81 3.92
C ILE A 131 14.56 -6.48 3.61
N TRP A 132 14.15 -5.23 3.78
CA TRP A 132 12.84 -4.80 3.34
C TRP A 132 12.71 -4.92 1.82
N ARG A 133 11.61 -5.51 1.36
CA ARG A 133 11.35 -5.79 -0.06
C ARG A 133 11.30 -4.53 -0.90
N THR A 134 10.73 -3.46 -0.35
CA THR A 134 10.53 -2.19 -1.04
C THR A 134 11.34 -1.10 -0.35
N ASN A 135 12.09 -0.33 -1.12
CA ASN A 135 12.75 0.89 -0.65
C ASN A 135 11.72 2.02 -0.57
N LEU A 136 10.94 2.06 0.51
CA LEU A 136 9.88 3.05 0.66
C LEU A 136 10.41 4.49 0.64
N SER A 137 11.65 4.74 1.10
CA SER A 137 12.26 6.07 1.03
C SER A 137 12.47 6.55 -0.41
N ALA A 138 12.78 5.66 -1.37
CA ALA A 138 12.91 6.05 -2.78
C ALA A 138 11.59 6.51 -3.41
N SER A 139 10.46 6.12 -2.82
CA SER A 139 9.13 6.52 -3.27
C SER A 139 8.67 7.89 -2.76
N GLU A 140 9.47 8.58 -1.93
CA GLU A 140 9.12 9.86 -1.30
C GLU A 140 8.62 10.92 -2.28
N LYS A 141 9.23 10.98 -3.46
CA LYS A 141 8.83 11.87 -4.57
C LYS A 141 7.35 11.72 -4.99
N TYR A 142 6.69 10.62 -4.67
CA TYR A 142 5.28 10.36 -5.01
C TYR A 142 4.33 10.56 -3.82
N TRP A 143 4.82 10.72 -2.59
CA TRP A 143 3.98 10.68 -1.41
C TRP A 143 2.94 11.81 -1.38
N GLU A 144 3.34 13.02 -1.77
CA GLU A 144 2.41 14.14 -1.87
C GLU A 144 1.33 13.87 -2.92
N GLU A 145 1.72 13.40 -4.11
CA GLU A 145 0.81 13.04 -5.21
C GLU A 145 -0.21 11.97 -4.80
N TRP A 146 0.18 11.01 -3.96
CA TRP A 146 -0.72 9.96 -3.48
C TRP A 146 -1.91 10.53 -2.71
N TYR A 147 -1.67 11.53 -1.84
CA TYR A 147 -2.70 12.01 -0.92
C TYR A 147 -3.34 13.32 -1.38
N GLN A 148 -2.71 14.08 -2.27
CA GLN A 148 -3.27 15.32 -2.78
C GLN A 148 -4.58 15.08 -3.55
N GLY A 149 -5.63 15.80 -3.16
CA GLY A 149 -6.99 15.66 -3.70
C GLY A 149 -7.67 14.35 -3.33
N LEU A 150 -7.14 13.57 -2.37
CA LEU A 150 -7.74 12.31 -1.94
C LEU A 150 -9.18 12.52 -1.43
N SER A 151 -9.43 13.57 -0.65
CA SER A 151 -10.75 13.83 -0.10
C SER A 151 -11.78 14.10 -1.20
N GLU A 152 -11.39 14.88 -2.21
CA GLU A 152 -12.23 15.17 -3.37
C GLU A 152 -12.50 13.91 -4.21
N LYS A 153 -11.46 13.10 -4.48
CA LYS A 153 -11.60 11.80 -5.20
C LYS A 153 -12.54 10.85 -4.44
N PHE A 154 -12.38 10.75 -3.13
CA PHE A 154 -13.26 9.95 -2.29
C PHE A 154 -14.70 10.48 -2.37
N LEU A 155 -14.94 11.77 -2.14
CA LEU A 155 -16.29 12.35 -2.11
C LEU A 155 -17.00 12.32 -3.47
N SER A 156 -16.27 12.50 -4.57
CA SER A 156 -16.81 12.49 -5.94
C SER A 156 -17.19 11.10 -6.46
N THR A 157 -16.76 10.04 -5.78
CA THR A 157 -17.12 8.66 -6.15
C THR A 157 -18.63 8.42 -6.03
N LYS A 158 -19.25 7.89 -7.09
CA LYS A 158 -20.70 7.67 -7.19
C LYS A 158 -21.23 6.49 -6.35
N ALA A 159 -20.35 5.56 -5.97
CA ALA A 159 -20.71 4.40 -5.16
C ALA A 159 -20.94 4.78 -3.69
N PRO A 160 -21.65 3.94 -2.91
CA PRO A 160 -21.59 3.94 -1.46
C PRO A 160 -20.15 3.95 -0.95
N LYS A 161 -19.91 4.74 0.10
CA LYS A 161 -18.57 5.02 0.63
C LYS A 161 -18.53 4.73 2.12
N LEU A 162 -17.40 4.21 2.59
CA LEU A 162 -17.12 3.99 4.00
C LEU A 162 -15.69 4.40 4.31
N LEU A 163 -15.52 5.19 5.38
CA LEU A 163 -14.23 5.61 5.88
C LEU A 163 -14.06 5.02 7.28
N PHE A 164 -13.01 4.22 7.49
CA PHE A 164 -12.60 3.73 8.79
C PHE A 164 -11.41 4.52 9.28
N ILE A 165 -11.50 5.09 10.48
CA ILE A 165 -10.39 5.78 11.16
C ILE A 165 -10.09 4.98 12.44
N ALA A 166 -8.82 4.70 12.71
CA ALA A 166 -8.38 3.81 13.80
C ALA A 166 -7.38 4.50 14.74
#